data_AF-E1Y8W6-F1
#
_entry.id   AF-E1Y8W6-F1
#
_cell.length_a   1.000
_cell.length_b   1.000
_cell.length_c   1.000
_cell.angle_alpha   90.00
_cell.angle_beta   90.00
_cell.angle_gamma   90.00
#
_symmetry.space_group_name_H-M   'P 1'
#
loop_
_entity.id
_entity.type
_entity.pdbx_description
1 polymer ?
#
loop_
_entity_poly.entity_id
_entity_poly.type
_entity_poly.pdbx_seq_one_letter_code
_entity_poly.pdbx_strand_id
1 'polypeptide(L)'
;MTPPGDDLSIRCPKLGHQIFFSYCLHENNKLPCFKILDCWHTYFQAEKYLKDTLTQSDWEAAFETPRKPKILRVCHNIIVTY
;
A
#
# COMPACT_ATOMS: atom_id res chain seq x y z
N MET A 1 -8.34 12.27 12.47
CA MET A 1 -8.69 10.90 12.91
C MET A 1 -7.40 10.12 13.01
N THR A 2 -7.16 9.33 14.07
CA THR A 2 -5.91 8.56 14.21
C THR A 2 -6.07 7.22 13.47
N PRO A 3 -5.10 6.78 12.66
CA PRO A 3 -5.17 5.44 12.08
C PRO A 3 -5.14 4.39 13.21
N PRO A 4 -5.74 3.21 13.01
CA PRO A 4 -5.59 2.11 13.95
C PRO A 4 -4.09 1.77 14.07
N GLY A 5 -3.57 1.80 15.30
CA GLY A 5 -2.18 1.47 15.59
C GLY A 5 -1.88 -0.03 15.48
N ASP A 6 -0.76 -0.47 16.04
CA ASP A 6 -0.34 -1.88 16.05
C ASP A 6 -1.27 -2.82 16.84
N ASP A 7 -2.32 -2.29 17.46
CA ASP A 7 -3.35 -3.06 18.14
C ASP A 7 -4.26 -3.82 17.16
N LEU A 8 -4.44 -3.27 15.94
CA LEU A 8 -5.33 -3.84 14.94
C LEU A 8 -4.53 -4.32 13.72
N SER A 9 -4.49 -5.65 13.55
CA SER A 9 -3.90 -6.31 12.39
C SER A 9 -4.92 -7.19 11.68
N ILE A 10 -4.90 -7.15 10.35
CA ILE A 10 -5.78 -7.96 9.51
C ILE A 10 -4.95 -8.86 8.62
N ARG A 11 -5.50 -10.02 8.24
CA ARG A 11 -4.83 -10.94 7.33
C ARG A 11 -4.86 -10.40 5.90
N CYS A 12 -3.69 -10.10 5.34
CA CYS A 12 -3.60 -9.59 3.98
C CYS A 12 -3.79 -10.74 2.95
N PRO A 13 -4.75 -10.64 2.03
CA PRO A 13 -4.95 -11.66 1.00
C PRO A 13 -3.80 -11.72 -0.01
N LYS A 14 -3.01 -10.63 -0.18
CA LYS A 14 -1.83 -10.62 -1.06
C LYS A 14 -0.62 -11.30 -0.44
N LEU A 15 -0.39 -11.09 0.85
CA LEU A 15 0.84 -11.50 1.54
C LEU A 15 0.67 -12.77 2.40
N GLY A 16 -0.57 -13.16 2.70
CA GLY A 16 -0.90 -14.37 3.45
C GLY A 16 -0.76 -14.27 4.98
N HIS A 17 -0.23 -13.16 5.52
CA HIS A 17 -0.01 -12.95 6.96
C HIS A 17 -0.73 -11.71 7.50
N GLN A 18 -0.68 -11.52 8.82
CA GLN A 18 -1.26 -10.36 9.52
C GLN A 18 -0.40 -9.11 9.32
N ILE A 19 -1.03 -8.02 8.89
CA ILE A 19 -0.37 -6.72 8.71
C ILE A 19 -1.18 -5.60 9.36
N PHE A 20 -0.49 -4.52 9.68
CA PHE A 20 -1.07 -3.30 10.24
C PHE A 20 -1.47 -2.32 9.14
N PHE A 21 -2.32 -1.36 9.48
CA PHE A 21 -2.78 -0.34 8.54
C PHE A 21 -1.61 0.52 8.02
N SER A 22 -0.68 0.88 8.90
CA SER A 22 0.55 1.61 8.54
C SER A 22 1.39 0.92 7.47
N TYR A 23 1.40 -0.43 7.46
CA TYR A 23 2.08 -1.19 6.41
C TYR A 23 1.36 -1.04 5.07
N CYS A 24 0.04 -1.17 5.05
CA CYS A 24 -0.76 -0.98 3.83
C CYS A 24 -0.58 0.41 3.22
N LEU A 25 -0.41 1.45 4.05
CA LEU A 25 -0.19 2.83 3.61
C LEU A 25 1.13 3.05 2.87
N HIS A 26 2.17 2.29 3.22
CA HIS A 26 3.52 2.50 2.68
C HIS A 26 3.98 1.40 1.72
N GLU A 27 3.15 0.37 1.49
CA GLU A 27 3.44 -0.81 0.64
C GLU A 27 4.01 -0.41 -0.74
N ASN A 28 3.52 0.69 -1.33
CA ASN A 28 3.86 1.07 -2.70
C ASN A 28 4.62 2.40 -2.79
N ASN A 29 5.83 2.47 -2.22
CA ASN A 29 6.65 3.69 -2.20
C ASN A 29 5.90 4.90 -1.58
N LYS A 30 5.38 4.73 -0.36
CA LYS A 30 4.54 5.72 0.36
C LYS A 30 3.11 5.90 -0.17
N LEU A 31 2.66 5.06 -1.10
CA LEU A 31 1.27 5.00 -1.51
C LEU A 31 0.56 3.78 -0.92
N PRO A 32 -0.73 3.92 -0.58
CA PRO A 32 -1.52 2.82 -0.07
C PRO A 32 -1.71 1.71 -1.11
N CYS A 33 -1.96 0.50 -0.62
CA CYS A 33 -2.37 -0.62 -1.48
C CYS A 33 -3.75 -0.33 -2.10
N PHE A 34 -3.97 -0.71 -3.37
CA PHE A 34 -5.25 -0.49 -4.05
C PHE A 34 -6.45 -1.14 -3.34
N LYS A 35 -6.22 -2.26 -2.62
CA LYS A 35 -7.25 -2.95 -1.83
C LYS A 35 -7.40 -2.42 -0.41
N ILE A 36 -6.67 -1.38 -0.01
CA ILE A 36 -6.73 -0.86 1.37
C ILE A 36 -8.17 -0.48 1.75
N LEU A 37 -8.92 0.09 0.82
CA LEU A 37 -10.32 0.46 1.01
C LEU A 37 -11.17 -0.78 1.27
N ASP A 38 -11.05 -1.79 0.41
CA ASP A 38 -11.79 -3.04 0.52
C ASP A 38 -11.46 -3.81 1.80
N CYS A 39 -10.17 -3.96 2.11
CA CYS A 39 -9.69 -4.71 3.27
C CYS A 39 -10.03 -4.02 4.60
N TRP A 40 -9.95 -2.70 4.66
CA TRP A 40 -10.07 -1.96 5.91
C TRP A 40 -11.44 -1.29 6.12
N HIS A 41 -12.28 -1.10 5.10
CA HIS A 41 -13.59 -0.43 5.29
C HIS A 41 -14.47 -1.13 6.34
N THR A 42 -14.35 -2.45 6.47
CA THR A 42 -15.10 -3.27 7.41
C THR A 42 -14.70 -3.01 8.86
N TYR A 43 -13.45 -2.61 9.08
CA TYR A 43 -12.89 -2.39 10.42
C TYR A 43 -12.94 -0.91 10.82
N PHE A 44 -12.69 0.00 9.88
CA PHE A 44 -12.78 1.43 10.10
C PHE A 44 -12.99 2.19 8.78
N GLN A 45 -13.30 3.48 8.86
CA GLN A 45 -13.50 4.34 7.67
C GLN A 45 -12.18 4.70 6.97
N ALA A 46 -11.50 3.71 6.40
CA ALA A 46 -10.23 3.87 5.69
C ALA A 46 -10.34 4.88 4.54
N GLU A 47 -11.45 4.86 3.78
CA GLU A 47 -11.68 5.82 2.69
C GLU A 47 -11.62 7.27 3.17
N LYS A 48 -12.35 7.58 4.24
CA LYS A 48 -12.44 8.93 4.80
C LYS A 48 -11.08 9.39 5.34
N TYR A 49 -10.37 8.50 6.03
CA TYR A 49 -9.03 8.78 6.53
C TYR A 49 -8.05 9.08 5.40
N LEU A 50 -8.08 8.28 4.33
CA LEU A 50 -7.22 8.44 3.17
C LEU A 50 -7.52 9.75 2.44
N LYS A 51 -8.79 10.13 2.26
CA LYS A 51 -9.17 11.42 1.66
C LYS A 51 -8.73 12.63 2.51
N ASP A 52 -8.68 12.48 3.83
CA ASP A 52 -8.24 13.53 4.76
C ASP A 52 -6.70 13.65 4.81
N THR A 53 -6.00 12.51 4.64
CA THR A 53 -4.54 12.43 4.81
C THR A 53 -3.77 12.58 3.49
N LEU A 54 -4.28 12.00 2.39
CA LEU A 54 -3.63 12.03 1.09
C LEU A 54 -4.03 13.28 0.31
N THR A 55 -3.09 13.78 -0.48
CA THR A 55 -3.41 14.82 -1.46
C THR A 55 -4.22 14.23 -2.62
N GLN A 56 -4.94 15.09 -3.34
CA GLN A 56 -5.67 14.71 -4.55
C GLN A 56 -4.77 13.93 -5.53
N SER A 57 -3.53 14.39 -5.72
CA SER A 57 -2.57 13.74 -6.62
C SER A 57 -2.12 12.36 -6.15
N ASP A 58 -1.94 12.16 -4.84
CA ASP A 58 -1.61 10.83 -4.31
C ASP A 58 -2.80 9.87 -4.39
N TRP A 59 -4.02 10.38 -4.20
CA TRP A 59 -5.25 9.63 -4.39
C TRP A 59 -5.39 9.14 -5.84
N GLU A 60 -5.23 10.06 -6.79
CA GLU A 60 -5.23 9.76 -8.22
C GLU A 60 -4.12 8.75 -8.59
N ALA A 61 -2.91 8.91 -8.03
CA ALA A 61 -1.80 7.99 -8.24
C ALA A 61 -2.06 6.58 -7.66
N ALA A 62 -2.80 6.48 -6.56
CA ALA A 62 -3.08 5.23 -5.86
C ALA A 62 -4.28 4.46 -6.45
N PHE A 63 -5.35 5.18 -6.85
CA PHE A 63 -6.64 4.58 -7.22
C PHE A 63 -7.04 4.79 -8.67
N GLU A 64 -6.69 5.92 -9.29
CA GLU A 64 -7.17 6.29 -10.63
C GLU A 64 -6.17 5.91 -11.72
N THR A 65 -4.88 5.90 -11.41
CA THR A 65 -3.84 5.53 -12.36
C THR A 65 -3.67 4.01 -12.38
N PRO A 66 -3.83 3.31 -13.52
CA PRO A 66 -3.53 1.89 -13.60
C PRO A 66 -2.04 1.70 -13.29
N ARG A 67 -1.76 1.11 -12.12
CA ARG A 67 -0.40 0.91 -11.62
C ARG A 67 0.38 0.09 -12.64
N LYS A 68 1.29 0.73 -13.37
CA LYS A 68 2.37 0.03 -14.05
C LYS A 68 3.11 -0.73 -12.94
N PRO A 69 3.14 -2.08 -12.95
CA PRO A 69 4.02 -2.78 -12.03
C PRO A 69 5.42 -2.23 -12.29
N LYS A 70 6.04 -1.59 -11.30
CA LYS A 70 7.49 -1.38 -11.31
C LYS A 70 8.06 -2.80 -11.27
N ILE A 71 8.30 -3.34 -12.46
CA ILE A 71 9.21 -4.44 -12.72
C ILE A 71 10.50 -4.09 -11.98
N LEU A 72 10.64 -4.68 -10.79
CA LEU A 72 11.88 -4.71 -10.05
C LEU A 72 12.80 -5.66 -10.84
N ARG A 73 13.42 -5.15 -11.92
CA ARG A 73 14.59 -5.83 -12.50
C ARG A 73 15.71 -5.61 -11.50
N VAL A 74 16.00 -6.63 -10.70
CA VAL A 74 17.30 -6.72 -10.05
C VAL A 74 18.32 -6.85 -11.19
N CYS A 75 19.07 -5.79 -11.48
CA CYS A 75 20.28 -5.90 -12.27
C CYS A 75 21.37 -6.41 -11.33
N HIS A 76 21.53 -7.73 -11.24
CA HIS A 76 22.77 -8.27 -10.70
C HIS A 76 23.81 -8.25 -11.83
N ASN A 77 24.61 -7.19 -11.86
CA ASN A 77 25.86 -7.14 -12.62
C ASN A 77 26.78 -8.21 -12.05
N ILE A 78 27.07 -9.27 -12.81
CA ILE A 78 28.36 -9.95 -12.72
C ILE A 78 29.06 -9.75 -14.07
N ILE A 79 30.03 -8.86 -14.00
CA ILE A 79 31.14 -8.73 -14.94
C ILE A 79 31.95 -10.02 -14.78
N VAL A 80 32.07 -10.84 -15.82
CA VAL A 80 33.28 -11.66 -15.99
C VAL A 80 33.67 -11.57 -17.46
N THR A 81 34.66 -10.73 -17.71
CA THR A 81 35.56 -10.81 -18.86
C THR A 81 36.27 -12.16 -18.83
N TYR A 82 36.10 -12.98 -19.88
CA TYR A 82 37.19 -13.72 -20.52
C TYR A 82 36.77 -14.16 -21.93
#